data_AF-A0A4Y5WPV8-F1
#
_entry.id   AF-A0A4Y5WPV8-F1
#
_cell.length_a   1.000
_cell.length_b   1.000
_cell.length_c   1.000
_cell.angle_alpha   90.00
_cell.angle_beta   90.00
_cell.angle_gamma   90.00
#
_symmetry.space_group_name_H-M   'P 1'
#
loop_
_entity.id
_entity.type
_entity.pdbx_description
1 polymer ?
#
loop_
_entity_poly.entity_id
_entity_poly.type
_entity_poly.pdbx_seq_one_letter_code
_entity_poly.pdbx_strand_id
1 'polypeptide(L)'
;SGRGIQGATSHHLGQNFSKMFDIVFEDPTTQEKQFVYQNSWGLTTRTIGVMVMVHGDNKGLVLPPRAASVQAIIMPVGITAKTTEEEKTNLYTACKALEAELNEGGIRTRSDMRDNVTPA
;
A
#
# COMPACT_ATOMS: atom_id res chain seq x y z
N SER A 1 -17.71 8.47 13.34
CA SER A 1 -19.06 7.95 13.01
C SER A 1 -19.51 6.80 13.89
N GLY A 2 -18.62 6.12 14.64
CA GLY A 2 -19.01 5.03 15.56
C GLY A 2 -19.56 3.78 14.89
N ARG A 3 -19.31 3.60 13.58
CA ARG A 3 -19.87 2.51 12.77
C ARG A 3 -18.82 1.43 12.50
N GLY A 4 -19.25 0.17 12.56
CA GLY A 4 -18.47 -0.95 12.06
C GLY A 4 -18.41 -1.00 10.54
N ILE A 5 -17.39 -1.65 9.98
CA ILE A 5 -17.23 -1.87 8.54
C ILE A 5 -16.74 -3.30 8.26
N GLN A 6 -17.43 -3.98 7.34
CA GLN A 6 -16.97 -5.27 6.84
C GLN A 6 -15.74 -5.06 5.94
N GLY A 7 -14.59 -5.61 6.36
CA GLY A 7 -13.31 -5.44 5.67
C GLY A 7 -13.06 -6.44 4.54
N ALA A 8 -13.53 -7.68 4.72
CA ALA A 8 -13.39 -8.78 3.76
C ALA A 8 -14.47 -9.84 4.00
N THR A 9 -14.57 -10.80 3.09
CA THR A 9 -15.47 -11.96 3.20
C THR A 9 -14.75 -13.26 2.93
N SER A 10 -15.17 -14.30 3.62
CA SER A 10 -14.80 -15.69 3.32
C SER A 10 -16.03 -16.56 3.56
N HIS A 11 -16.37 -17.39 2.58
CA HIS A 11 -17.56 -18.21 2.56
C HIS A 11 -17.15 -19.67 2.37
N HIS A 12 -17.62 -20.52 3.28
CA HIS A 12 -17.70 -21.95 3.02
C HIS A 12 -19.00 -22.22 2.26
N LEU A 13 -18.89 -22.57 0.98
CA LEU A 13 -20.06 -22.78 0.11
C LEU A 13 -20.58 -24.22 0.18
N GLY A 14 -19.84 -25.11 0.84
CA GLY A 14 -20.17 -26.53 0.88
C GLY A 14 -20.19 -27.12 -0.52
N GLN A 15 -21.22 -27.92 -0.80
CA GLN A 15 -21.45 -28.50 -2.13
C GLN A 15 -22.60 -27.82 -2.90
N ASN A 16 -23.06 -26.64 -2.47
CA ASN A 16 -24.22 -25.99 -3.09
C ASN A 16 -23.98 -25.68 -4.56
N PHE A 17 -22.83 -25.07 -4.87
CA PHE A 17 -22.45 -24.70 -6.24
C PHE A 17 -22.03 -25.91 -7.06
N SER A 18 -21.30 -26.86 -6.48
CA SER A 18 -20.87 -28.06 -7.20
C SER A 18 -22.05 -28.91 -7.63
N LYS A 19 -23.12 -28.99 -6.83
CA LYS A 19 -24.40 -29.59 -7.24
C LYS A 19 -25.11 -28.80 -8.34
N MET A 20 -25.13 -27.48 -8.26
CA MET A 20 -25.79 -26.61 -9.25
C MET A 20 -25.11 -26.67 -10.63
N PHE A 21 -23.79 -26.83 -10.67
CA PHE A 21 -22.97 -26.80 -11.89
C PHE A 21 -22.40 -28.17 -12.30
N ASP A 22 -22.88 -29.25 -11.67
CA ASP A 22 -22.43 -30.64 -11.90
C ASP A 22 -20.90 -30.83 -11.85
N ILE A 23 -20.26 -30.23 -10.84
CA ILE A 23 -18.81 -30.34 -10.62
C ILE A 23 -18.53 -31.55 -9.74
N VAL A 24 -18.19 -32.66 -10.38
CA VAL A 24 -18.01 -33.97 -9.73
C VAL A 24 -16.63 -34.58 -10.02
N PHE A 25 -16.17 -35.45 -9.12
CA PHE A 25 -15.04 -36.35 -9.32
C PHE A 25 -15.43 -37.78 -8.91
N GLU A 26 -14.68 -38.77 -9.38
CA GLU A 26 -14.83 -40.17 -8.95
C GLU A 26 -13.90 -40.42 -7.77
N ASP A 27 -14.45 -40.92 -6.66
CA ASP A 27 -13.65 -41.24 -5.49
C ASP A 27 -12.70 -42.42 -5.79
N PRO A 28 -11.38 -42.29 -5.59
CA PRO A 28 -10.43 -43.33 -5.96
C PRO A 28 -10.56 -44.61 -5.11
N THR A 29 -11.24 -44.55 -3.96
CA THR A 29 -11.43 -45.69 -3.05
C THR A 29 -12.79 -46.33 -3.26
N THR A 30 -13.86 -45.53 -3.31
CA THR A 30 -15.24 -46.04 -3.41
C THR A 30 -15.74 -46.15 -4.84
N GLN A 31 -15.07 -45.51 -5.81
CA GLN A 31 -15.49 -45.39 -7.21
C GLN A 31 -16.85 -44.69 -7.39
N GLU A 32 -17.31 -43.95 -6.36
CA GLU A 32 -18.57 -43.20 -6.41
C GLU A 32 -18.35 -41.77 -6.90
N LYS A 33 -19.36 -41.19 -7.56
CA LYS A 33 -19.35 -39.77 -7.90
C LYS A 33 -19.54 -38.93 -6.64
N GLN A 34 -18.60 -38.02 -6.37
CA GLN A 34 -18.63 -37.09 -5.25
C GLN A 34 -18.61 -35.64 -5.74
N PHE A 35 -19.40 -34.78 -5.09
CA PHE A 35 -19.39 -33.34 -5.33
C PHE A 35 -18.26 -32.67 -4.56
N VAL A 36 -17.54 -31.76 -5.20
CA VAL A 36 -16.46 -31.01 -4.53
C VAL A 36 -17.01 -30.03 -3.49
N TYR A 37 -16.27 -29.84 -2.39
CA TYR A 37 -16.53 -28.75 -1.45
C TYR A 37 -15.85 -27.48 -1.94
N GLN A 38 -16.58 -26.38 -1.96
CA GLN A 38 -16.11 -25.10 -2.48
C GLN A 38 -16.10 -24.01 -1.42
N ASN A 39 -15.17 -23.08 -1.58
CA ASN A 39 -15.07 -21.85 -0.80
C ASN A 39 -14.95 -20.67 -1.77
N SER A 40 -15.38 -19.49 -1.34
CA SER A 40 -15.11 -18.23 -2.05
C SER A 40 -14.76 -17.15 -1.06
N TRP A 41 -13.88 -16.22 -1.44
CA TRP A 41 -13.44 -15.13 -0.58
C TRP A 41 -13.17 -13.88 -1.41
N GLY A 42 -13.35 -12.72 -0.77
CA GLY A 42 -13.31 -11.44 -1.46
C GLY A 42 -12.72 -10.32 -0.61
N LEU A 43 -11.83 -9.56 -1.24
CA LEU A 43 -11.21 -8.34 -0.73
C LEU A 43 -11.27 -7.29 -1.84
N THR A 44 -11.54 -6.04 -1.50
CA THR A 44 -11.69 -4.95 -2.49
C THR A 44 -10.89 -3.72 -2.08
N THR A 45 -10.86 -2.71 -2.95
CA THR A 45 -10.26 -1.38 -2.67
C THR A 45 -10.93 -0.63 -1.52
N ARG A 46 -12.02 -1.16 -0.94
CA ARG A 46 -12.57 -0.70 0.35
C ARG A 46 -11.50 -0.60 1.43
N THR A 47 -10.48 -1.44 1.40
CA THR A 47 -9.34 -1.39 2.32
C THR A 47 -8.64 -0.03 2.33
N ILE A 48 -8.55 0.66 1.19
CA ILE A 48 -7.98 2.02 1.09
C ILE A 48 -8.86 3.00 1.87
N GLY A 49 -10.19 2.94 1.68
CA GLY A 49 -11.12 3.78 2.42
C GLY A 49 -11.07 3.53 3.93
N VAL A 50 -10.96 2.26 4.36
CA VAL A 50 -10.78 1.90 5.77
C VAL A 50 -9.49 2.49 6.33
N MET A 51 -8.37 2.36 5.60
CA MET A 51 -7.09 2.96 5.99
C MET A 51 -7.20 4.47 6.20
N VAL A 52 -7.86 5.19 5.27
CA VAL A 52 -8.09 6.64 5.38
C VAL A 52 -8.92 6.97 6.63
N MET A 53 -10.02 6.27 6.86
CA MET A 53 -10.91 6.53 8.00
C MET A 53 -10.27 6.23 9.36
N VAL A 54 -9.37 5.24 9.42
CA VAL A 54 -8.78 4.78 10.68
C VAL A 54 -7.52 5.55 11.04
N HIS A 55 -6.66 5.84 10.06
CA HIS A 55 -5.36 6.46 10.33
C HIS A 55 -5.33 7.96 10.06
N GLY A 56 -6.25 8.50 9.24
CA GLY A 56 -6.30 9.93 8.96
C GLY A 56 -6.52 10.78 10.22
N ASP A 57 -5.93 11.97 10.22
CA ASP A 57 -6.00 12.92 11.33
C ASP A 57 -6.44 14.31 10.85
N ASN A 58 -6.40 15.31 11.74
CA ASN A 58 -6.80 16.69 11.41
C ASN A 58 -5.82 17.39 10.43
N LYS A 59 -4.63 16.83 10.17
CA LYS A 59 -3.66 17.32 9.19
C LYS A 59 -3.82 16.62 7.84
N GLY A 60 -4.48 15.47 7.78
CA GLY A 60 -4.87 14.79 6.54
C GLY A 60 -4.57 13.29 6.57
N LEU A 61 -4.01 12.80 5.46
CA LEU A 61 -3.76 11.37 5.26
C LEU A 61 -2.52 10.90 6.03
N VAL A 62 -2.66 9.82 6.81
CA VAL A 62 -1.54 9.11 7.42
C VAL A 62 -1.43 7.73 6.77
N LEU A 63 -0.40 7.53 5.94
CA LEU A 63 -0.16 6.27 5.26
C LEU A 63 0.62 5.29 6.14
N PRO A 64 0.13 4.05 6.35
CA PRO A 64 0.93 3.01 6.97
C PRO A 64 2.24 2.78 6.18
N PRO A 65 3.43 2.73 6.84
CA PRO A 65 4.71 2.70 6.14
C PRO A 65 4.89 1.54 5.16
N ARG A 66 4.20 0.41 5.37
CA ARG A 66 4.27 -0.76 4.47
C ARG A 66 3.48 -0.58 3.17
N ALA A 67 2.49 0.33 3.15
CA ALA A 67 1.64 0.61 1.99
C ALA A 67 1.93 1.97 1.34
N ALA A 68 2.76 2.81 1.97
CA ALA A 68 3.13 4.12 1.42
C ALA A 68 4.02 4.00 0.18
N SER A 69 3.62 4.58 -0.96
CA SER A 69 4.45 4.59 -2.18
C SER A 69 5.78 5.31 -1.99
N VAL A 70 5.74 6.41 -1.22
CA VAL A 70 6.91 7.14 -0.72
C VAL A 70 6.87 7.06 0.81
N GLN A 71 7.92 6.51 1.41
CA GLN A 71 8.04 6.37 2.86
C GLN A 71 8.75 7.58 3.48
N ALA A 72 9.73 8.13 2.77
CA ALA A 72 10.47 9.32 3.19
C ALA A 72 10.60 10.31 2.02
N ILE A 73 10.42 11.59 2.32
CA ILE A 73 10.64 12.69 1.38
C ILE A 73 11.81 13.54 1.91
N ILE A 74 12.83 13.74 1.08
CA ILE A 74 13.97 14.60 1.38
C ILE A 74 13.70 15.96 0.75
N MET A 75 13.77 17.01 1.55
CA MET A 75 13.54 18.39 1.10
C MET A 75 14.74 19.26 1.49
N PRO A 76 15.43 19.88 0.51
CA PRO A 76 16.49 20.85 0.82
C PRO A 76 15.86 22.12 1.40
N VAL A 77 16.40 22.60 2.52
CA VAL A 77 15.94 23.80 3.22
C VAL A 77 17.10 24.79 3.40
N GLY A 78 16.79 26.07 3.66
CA GLY A 78 17.82 27.08 3.95
C GLY A 78 18.53 27.68 2.73
N ILE A 79 18.01 27.45 1.51
CA ILE A 79 18.46 28.16 0.31
C ILE A 79 17.92 29.59 0.36
N THR A 80 18.81 30.57 0.38
CA THR A 80 18.47 32.00 0.43
C THR A 80 19.13 32.75 -0.72
N ALA A 81 18.80 34.03 -0.89
CA ALA A 81 19.46 34.89 -1.88
C ALA A 81 20.98 35.06 -1.66
N LYS A 82 21.50 34.68 -0.48
CA LYS A 82 22.93 34.72 -0.15
C LYS A 82 23.64 33.39 -0.41
N THR A 83 22.90 32.32 -0.65
CA THR A 83 23.45 30.99 -0.91
C THR A 83 24.13 31.00 -2.27
N THR A 84 25.40 30.64 -2.29
CA THR A 84 26.16 30.51 -3.53
C THR A 84 25.68 29.31 -4.34
N GLU A 85 25.89 29.33 -5.66
CA GLU A 85 25.56 28.17 -6.51
C GLU A 85 26.35 26.91 -6.13
N GLU A 86 27.57 27.08 -5.60
CA GLU A 86 28.38 25.97 -5.07
C GLU A 86 27.73 25.34 -3.83
N GLU A 87 27.32 26.15 -2.85
CA GLU A 87 26.63 25.67 -1.65
C GLU A 87 25.30 24.98 -2.00
N LYS A 88 24.55 25.54 -2.96
CA LYS A 88 23.30 24.96 -3.45
C LYS A 88 23.55 23.61 -4.13
N THR A 89 24.57 23.52 -4.97
CA THR A 89 24.97 22.28 -5.66
C THR A 89 25.41 21.21 -4.66
N ASN A 90 26.20 21.60 -3.65
CA ASN A 90 26.65 20.70 -2.59
C ASN A 90 25.46 20.16 -1.77
N LEU A 91 24.49 21.02 -1.43
CA LEU A 91 23.28 20.62 -0.72
C LEU A 91 22.45 19.62 -1.53
N TYR A 92 22.22 19.88 -2.82
CA TYR A 92 21.47 18.96 -3.68
C TYR A 92 22.19 17.63 -3.88
N THR A 93 23.52 17.68 -4.02
CA THR A 93 24.35 16.47 -4.11
C THR A 93 24.23 15.62 -2.84
N ALA A 94 24.27 16.26 -1.65
CA ALA A 94 24.07 15.57 -0.38
C ALA A 94 22.67 14.95 -0.26
N CYS A 95 21.61 15.66 -0.69
CA CYS A 95 20.25 15.11 -0.72
C CYS A 95 20.16 13.88 -1.63
N LYS A 96 20.81 13.89 -2.81
CA LYS A 96 20.84 12.74 -3.71
C LYS A 96 21.64 11.57 -3.15
N ALA A 97 22.74 11.83 -2.46
CA ALA A 97 23.51 10.80 -1.78
C ALA A 97 22.66 10.12 -0.69
N LEU A 98 21.96 10.89 0.13
CA LEU A 98 21.07 10.35 1.16
C LEU A 98 19.87 9.58 0.56
N GLU A 99 19.29 10.07 -0.53
CA GLU A 99 18.24 9.35 -1.26
C GLU A 99 18.73 7.97 -1.73
N ALA A 100 19.96 7.89 -2.25
CA ALA A 100 20.56 6.64 -2.70
C ALA A 100 20.82 5.68 -1.52
N GLU A 101 21.42 6.17 -0.44
CA GLU A 101 21.72 5.38 0.76
C GLU A 101 20.44 4.77 1.37
N LEU A 102 19.39 5.57 1.52
CA LEU A 102 18.12 5.09 2.10
C LEU A 102 17.42 4.08 1.18
N ASN A 103 17.47 4.28 -0.13
CA ASN A 103 16.90 3.33 -1.09
C ASN A 103 17.70 2.02 -1.11
N GLU A 104 19.03 2.06 -1.00
CA GLU A 104 19.87 0.87 -0.83
C GLU A 104 19.53 0.12 0.47
N GLY A 105 19.22 0.86 1.54
CA GLY A 105 18.68 0.32 2.79
C GLY A 105 17.23 -0.20 2.72
N GLY A 106 16.57 -0.14 1.55
CA GLY A 106 15.21 -0.65 1.34
C GLY A 106 14.09 0.32 1.73
N ILE A 107 14.39 1.58 2.03
CA ILE A 107 13.40 2.63 2.32
C ILE A 107 13.04 3.36 1.02
N ARG A 108 11.76 3.33 0.62
CA ARG A 108 11.25 4.01 -0.57
C ARG A 108 11.31 5.52 -0.39
N THR A 109 12.42 6.11 -0.82
CA THR A 109 12.74 7.51 -0.58
C THR A 109 12.71 8.29 -1.89
N ARG A 110 12.25 9.55 -1.83
CA ARG A 110 12.35 10.51 -2.94
C ARG A 110 12.89 11.84 -2.44
N SER A 111 13.58 12.59 -3.30
CA SER A 111 13.90 13.99 -3.03
C SER A 111 12.97 14.93 -3.79
N ASP A 112 12.45 15.96 -3.11
CA ASP A 112 11.73 17.07 -3.73
C ASP A 112 12.67 18.28 -3.87
N MET A 113 13.13 18.55 -5.09
CA MET A 113 14.07 19.62 -5.42
C MET A 113 13.43 20.73 -6.27
N ARG A 114 12.11 20.82 -6.28
CA ARG A 114 11.38 21.87 -6.99
C ARG A 114 11.70 23.21 -6.34
N ASP A 115 12.26 24.15 -7.10
CA ASP A 115 12.64 25.48 -6.64
C ASP A 115 11.53 26.52 -6.79
N ASN A 116 10.47 26.19 -7.53
CA ASN A 116 9.29 27.01 -7.71
C ASN A 116 8.26 26.91 -6.57
N VAL A 117 8.58 26.18 -5.49
CA VAL A 117 7.71 25.97 -4.33
C VAL A 117 8.54 26.19 -3.06
N THR A 118 8.02 27.01 -2.15
CA THR A 118 8.65 27.21 -0.84
C THR A 118 8.54 25.93 0.00
N PRO A 119 9.61 25.49 0.68
CA PRO A 119 9.54 24.42 1.67
C PRO A 119 8.47 24.72 2.73
N ALA A 120 7.70 23.70 3.12
CA ALA A 120 6.62 23.79 4.11
C ALA A 120 7.14 23.77 5.55
#